data_AF-A0A2P2M708-F1
#
_entry.id   AF-A0A2P2M708-F1
#
_cell.length_a   1.000
_cell.length_b   1.000
_cell.length_c   1.000
_cell.angle_alpha   90.00
_cell.angle_beta   90.00
_cell.angle_gamma   90.00
#
_symmetry.space_group_name_H-M   'P 1'
#
loop_
_entity.id
_entity.type
_entity.pdbx_description
1 polymer ?
#
loop_
_entity_poly.entity_id
_entity_poly.type
_entity_poly.pdbx_seq_one_letter_code
_entity_poly.pdbx_strand_id
1 'polypeptide(L)'
;MGDQLARAEEFEKKAEKKLNGWGLFGSKYEDAADLFDKAANSFKLAKSWDKAGSTYIKLANCHLKLDSKHEAAQAYVDAAHCYKKSSTNEAISCLGQAVDMFCDIGRISMAARYYKVYSCYHH
;
A
#
# COMPACT_ATOMS: atom_id res chain seq x y z
N MET A 1 -5.31 1.33 23.69
CA MET A 1 -5.11 0.45 22.50
C MET A 1 -6.10 0.76 21.39
N GLY A 2 -7.33 1.23 21.67
CA GLY A 2 -8.26 1.73 20.64
C GLY A 2 -7.87 3.07 20.01
N ASP A 3 -6.98 3.83 20.66
CA ASP A 3 -6.59 5.19 20.24
C ASP A 3 -5.87 5.24 18.90
N GLN A 4 -5.05 4.21 18.60
CA GLN A 4 -4.28 4.14 17.36
C GLN A 4 -5.17 3.81 16.15
N LEU A 5 -6.17 2.94 16.35
CA LEU A 5 -7.14 2.58 15.31
C LEU A 5 -8.00 3.79 14.94
N ALA A 6 -8.52 4.51 15.94
CA ALA A 6 -9.33 5.71 15.71
C ALA A 6 -8.53 6.81 15.00
N ARG A 7 -7.25 7.03 15.38
CA ARG A 7 -6.36 7.96 14.67
C ARG A 7 -6.11 7.53 13.23
N ALA A 8 -5.89 6.23 12.99
CA ALA A 8 -5.66 5.71 11.64
C ALA A 8 -6.87 6.00 10.73
N GLU A 9 -8.09 5.70 11.19
CA GLU A 9 -9.32 5.99 10.45
C GLU A 9 -9.52 7.50 10.22
N GLU A 10 -9.12 8.35 11.17
CA GLU A 10 -9.17 9.79 11.00
C GLU A 10 -8.20 10.27 9.91
N PHE A 11 -6.98 9.75 9.88
CA PHE A 11 -6.00 10.04 8.83
C PHE A 11 -6.48 9.56 7.46
N GLU A 12 -7.06 8.37 7.38
CA GLU A 12 -7.64 7.82 6.15
C GLU A 12 -8.76 8.72 5.62
N LYS A 13 -9.71 9.12 6.48
CA LYS A 13 -10.79 10.05 6.11
C LYS A 13 -10.25 11.41 5.68
N LYS A 14 -9.20 11.92 6.32
CA LYS A 14 -8.53 13.17 5.93
C LYS A 14 -7.90 13.04 4.55
N ALA A 15 -7.24 11.91 4.26
CA ALA A 15 -6.66 11.62 2.96
C ALA A 15 -7.74 11.54 1.86
N GLU A 16 -8.85 10.84 2.10
CA GLU A 16 -9.97 10.73 1.16
C GLU A 16 -10.66 12.08 0.91
N LYS A 17 -10.78 12.93 1.93
CA LYS A 17 -11.26 14.31 1.77
C LYS A 17 -10.30 15.15 0.94
N LYS A 18 -8.99 14.98 1.11
CA LYS A 18 -7.96 15.65 0.29
C LYS A 18 -8.01 15.19 -1.17
N LEU A 19 -8.21 13.89 -1.42
CA LEU A 19 -8.38 13.34 -2.77
C LEU A 19 -9.64 13.85 -3.48
N ASN A 20 -10.76 13.94 -2.76
CA ASN A 20 -12.03 14.48 -3.28
C ASN A 20 -12.07 16.02 -3.29
N GLY A 21 -11.10 16.68 -2.66
CA GLY A 21 -10.98 18.13 -2.64
C GLY A 21 -10.68 18.69 -4.03
N TRP A 22 -11.33 19.80 -4.37
CA TRP A 22 -11.10 20.55 -5.60
C TRP A 22 -9.76 21.29 -5.52
N GLY A 23 -8.67 20.58 -5.79
CA GLY A 23 -7.30 21.11 -5.74
C GLY A 23 -6.43 20.57 -6.87
N LEU A 24 -5.42 21.37 -7.23
CA LEU A 24 -4.44 21.13 -8.30
C LEU A 24 -4.00 19.66 -8.34
N PHE A 25 -4.21 19.01 -9.48
CA PHE A 25 -4.26 17.54 -9.61
C PHE A 25 -2.97 16.76 -9.26
N GLY A 26 -1.84 17.41 -8.97
CA GLY A 26 -0.60 16.75 -8.54
C GLY A 26 -0.42 16.70 -7.01
N SER A 27 -0.35 17.87 -6.37
CA SER A 27 0.00 17.99 -4.95
C SER A 27 -1.00 17.32 -3.99
N LYS A 28 -2.27 17.14 -4.39
CA LYS A 28 -3.28 16.47 -3.55
C LYS A 28 -3.00 14.98 -3.34
N TYR A 29 -2.40 14.29 -4.31
CA TYR A 29 -2.09 12.87 -4.18
C TYR A 29 -0.88 12.65 -3.29
N GLU A 30 0.08 13.57 -3.32
CA GLU A 30 1.27 13.56 -2.45
C GLU A 30 0.86 13.76 -0.99
N ASP A 31 0.08 14.81 -0.72
CA ASP A 31 -0.54 15.06 0.60
C ASP A 31 -1.37 13.86 1.10
N ALA A 32 -2.15 13.24 0.20
CA ALA A 32 -2.98 12.09 0.55
C ALA A 32 -2.12 10.84 0.81
N ALA A 33 -1.04 10.64 0.05
CA ALA A 33 -0.11 9.54 0.24
C ALA A 33 0.55 9.62 1.63
N ASP A 34 1.06 10.78 2.03
CA ASP A 34 1.62 11.00 3.38
C ASP A 34 0.62 10.67 4.50
N LEU A 35 -0.65 11.02 4.30
CA LEU A 35 -1.71 10.73 5.28
C LEU A 35 -2.04 9.23 5.31
N PHE A 36 -2.09 8.56 4.16
CA PHE A 36 -2.31 7.12 4.09
C PHE A 36 -1.15 6.33 4.69
N ASP A 37 0.11 6.75 4.51
CA ASP A 37 1.25 6.10 5.15
C ASP A 37 1.17 6.19 6.68
N LYS A 38 0.85 7.38 7.21
CA LYS A 38 0.61 7.57 8.65
C LYS A 38 -0.54 6.71 9.15
N ALA A 39 -1.64 6.64 8.41
CA ALA A 39 -2.78 5.78 8.74
C ALA A 39 -2.38 4.29 8.76
N ALA A 40 -1.67 3.82 7.73
CA ALA A 40 -1.22 2.43 7.61
C ALA A 40 -0.27 2.04 8.75
N ASN A 41 0.67 2.92 9.11
CA ASN A 41 1.55 2.72 10.27
C ASN A 41 0.77 2.63 11.59
N SER A 42 -0.23 3.49 11.79
CA SER A 42 -1.12 3.40 12.95
C SER A 42 -1.96 2.11 12.97
N PHE A 43 -2.46 1.64 11.81
CA PHE A 43 -3.16 0.35 11.71
C PHE A 43 -2.25 -0.84 12.03
N LYS A 44 -0.99 -0.83 11.58
CA LYS A 44 0.02 -1.84 11.96
C LYS A 44 0.24 -1.86 13.48
N LEU A 45 0.39 -0.69 14.12
CA LEU A 45 0.54 -0.59 15.57
C LEU A 45 -0.71 -1.09 16.33
N ALA A 46 -1.89 -0.87 15.77
CA ALA A 46 -3.16 -1.41 16.28
C ALA A 46 -3.34 -2.92 16.01
N LYS A 47 -2.37 -3.58 15.36
CA LYS A 47 -2.43 -4.99 14.90
C LYS A 47 -3.59 -5.29 13.95
N SER A 48 -4.13 -4.27 13.29
CA SER A 48 -5.19 -4.40 12.30
C SER A 48 -4.58 -4.56 10.91
N TRP A 49 -4.18 -5.80 10.58
CA TRP A 49 -3.46 -6.10 9.34
C TRP A 49 -4.33 -5.93 8.09
N ASP A 50 -5.62 -6.27 8.16
CA ASP A 50 -6.56 -6.09 7.04
C ASP A 50 -6.69 -4.64 6.62
N LYS A 51 -6.92 -3.74 7.60
CA LYS A 51 -7.06 -2.30 7.36
C LYS A 51 -5.75 -1.66 6.94
N ALA A 52 -4.63 -2.10 7.53
CA ALA A 52 -3.30 -1.65 7.11
C ALA A 52 -3.07 -1.99 5.62
N GLY A 53 -3.35 -3.24 5.23
CA GLY A 53 -3.21 -3.69 3.85
C GLY A 53 -4.06 -2.88 2.87
N SER A 54 -5.34 -2.62 3.21
CA SER A 54 -6.22 -1.86 2.32
C SER A 54 -5.78 -0.41 2.18
N THR A 55 -5.24 0.17 3.26
CA THR A 55 -4.68 1.52 3.27
C THR A 55 -3.43 1.61 2.42
N TYR A 56 -2.54 0.61 2.48
CA TYR A 56 -1.36 0.55 1.60
C TYR A 56 -1.72 0.41 0.12
N ILE A 57 -2.79 -0.32 -0.22
CA ILE A 57 -3.28 -0.38 -1.61
C ILE A 57 -3.76 1.01 -2.07
N LYS A 58 -4.48 1.75 -1.21
CA LYS A 58 -4.90 3.14 -1.52
C LYS A 58 -3.67 4.06 -1.69
N LEU A 59 -2.66 3.92 -0.84
CA LEU A 59 -1.38 4.63 -0.95
C LEU A 59 -0.68 4.34 -2.28
N ALA A 60 -0.57 3.05 -2.65
CA ALA A 60 0.06 2.64 -3.89
C ALA A 60 -0.65 3.23 -5.12
N ASN A 61 -1.98 3.25 -5.11
CA ASN A 61 -2.77 3.91 -6.15
C ASN A 61 -2.50 5.42 -6.24
N CYS A 62 -2.26 6.10 -5.12
CA CYS A 62 -1.88 7.51 -5.12
C CYS A 62 -0.51 7.70 -5.77
N HIS A 63 0.48 6.87 -5.44
CA HIS A 63 1.80 6.90 -6.08
C HIS A 63 1.75 6.60 -7.57
N LEU A 64 0.88 5.69 -8.02
CA LEU A 64 0.65 5.46 -9.45
C LEU A 64 0.09 6.69 -10.16
N LYS A 65 -0.76 7.49 -9.51
CA LYS A 65 -1.25 8.77 -10.07
C LYS A 65 -0.18 9.86 -10.13
N LEU A 66 0.82 9.78 -9.26
CA LEU A 66 1.99 10.66 -9.22
C LEU A 66 3.11 10.21 -10.18
N ASP A 67 2.91 9.14 -10.94
CA ASP A 67 3.92 8.48 -11.80
C ASP A 67 5.11 7.87 -11.03
N SER A 68 5.00 7.78 -9.70
CA SER A 68 5.98 7.20 -8.78
C SER A 68 5.84 5.67 -8.71
N LYS A 69 6.15 4.97 -9.81
CA LYS A 69 5.99 3.50 -9.91
C LYS A 69 6.82 2.74 -8.88
N HIS A 70 8.00 3.24 -8.52
CA HIS A 70 8.89 2.57 -7.58
C HIS A 70 8.28 2.50 -6.18
N GLU A 71 7.77 3.64 -5.72
CA GLU A 71 7.10 3.84 -4.45
C GLU A 71 5.77 3.06 -4.42
N ALA A 72 5.01 3.06 -5.53
CA ALA A 72 3.81 2.25 -5.67
C ALA A 72 4.10 0.75 -5.49
N ALA A 73 5.14 0.22 -6.17
CA ALA A 73 5.53 -1.18 -6.06
C ALA A 73 5.96 -1.56 -4.64
N GLN A 74 6.69 -0.67 -3.95
CA GLN A 74 7.03 -0.87 -2.53
C GLN A 74 5.78 -0.90 -1.64
N ALA A 75 4.83 0.01 -1.83
CA ALA A 75 3.58 0.03 -1.07
C ALA A 75 2.74 -1.25 -1.26
N TYR A 76 2.72 -1.85 -2.46
CA TYR A 76 2.09 -3.16 -2.69
C TYR A 76 2.80 -4.30 -1.96
N VAL A 77 4.13 -4.27 -1.87
CA VAL A 77 4.91 -5.25 -1.08
C VAL A 77 4.56 -5.13 0.40
N ASP A 78 4.49 -3.91 0.94
CA ASP A 78 4.10 -3.67 2.33
C ASP A 78 2.67 -4.11 2.62
N ALA A 79 1.75 -3.87 1.68
CA ALA A 79 0.38 -4.39 1.75
C ALA A 79 0.39 -5.92 1.84
N ALA A 80 1.14 -6.59 0.96
CA ALA A 80 1.25 -8.04 0.96
C ALA A 80 1.86 -8.61 2.25
N HIS A 81 2.85 -7.93 2.83
CA HIS A 81 3.40 -8.30 4.13
C HIS A 81 2.37 -8.22 5.26
N CYS A 82 1.48 -7.21 5.23
CA CYS A 82 0.38 -7.10 6.17
C CYS A 82 -0.65 -8.23 5.93
N TYR A 83 -1.08 -8.43 4.68
CA TYR A 83 -2.03 -9.48 4.33
C TYR A 83 -1.51 -10.88 4.58
N LYS A 84 -0.20 -11.14 4.49
CA LYS A 84 0.38 -12.45 4.82
C LYS A 84 -0.06 -12.96 6.21
N LYS A 85 -0.30 -12.05 7.16
CA LYS A 85 -0.76 -12.39 8.52
C LYS A 85 -2.26 -12.53 8.67
N SER A 86 -3.05 -11.98 7.75
CA SER A 86 -4.51 -12.04 7.78
C SER A 86 -5.05 -13.02 6.75
N SER A 87 -4.73 -12.78 5.48
CA SER A 87 -5.19 -13.55 4.33
C SER A 87 -4.10 -13.72 3.28
N THR A 88 -3.76 -14.99 3.02
CA THR A 88 -2.71 -15.35 2.07
C THR A 88 -3.09 -15.04 0.62
N ASN A 89 -4.38 -15.14 0.29
CA ASN A 89 -4.91 -14.91 -1.07
C ASN A 89 -4.73 -13.45 -1.51
N GLU A 90 -5.12 -12.47 -0.69
CA GLU A 90 -4.90 -11.05 -0.98
C GLU A 90 -3.41 -10.72 -1.07
N ALA A 91 -2.58 -11.33 -0.23
CA ALA A 91 -1.13 -11.13 -0.25
C ALA A 91 -0.51 -11.59 -1.59
N ILE A 92 -0.95 -12.73 -2.12
CA ILE A 92 -0.56 -13.26 -3.43
C ILE A 92 -0.94 -12.26 -4.52
N SER A 93 -2.19 -11.76 -4.52
CA SER A 93 -2.63 -10.77 -5.50
C SER A 93 -1.79 -9.48 -5.46
N CYS A 94 -1.49 -8.98 -4.26
CA CYS A 94 -0.67 -7.77 -4.09
C CYS A 94 0.79 -7.98 -4.53
N LEU A 95 1.38 -9.14 -4.22
CA LEU A 95 2.73 -9.50 -4.66
C LEU A 95 2.83 -9.62 -6.19
N GLY A 96 1.81 -10.18 -6.84
CA GLY A 96 1.74 -10.25 -8.30
C GLY A 96 1.80 -8.86 -8.93
N GLN A 97 0.99 -7.92 -8.43
CA GLN A 97 1.01 -6.53 -8.89
C GLN A 97 2.35 -5.84 -8.63
N ALA A 98 2.98 -6.06 -7.47
CA ALA A 98 4.29 -5.50 -7.18
C ALA A 98 5.38 -6.02 -8.13
N VAL A 99 5.37 -7.33 -8.44
CA VAL A 99 6.32 -7.95 -9.38
C VAL A 99 6.18 -7.34 -10.77
N ASP A 100 4.95 -7.21 -11.26
CA ASP A 100 4.65 -6.59 -12.57
C ASP A 100 5.21 -5.17 -12.65
N MET A 101 4.97 -4.35 -11.60
CA MET A 101 5.53 -2.99 -11.54
C MET A 101 7.06 -2.98 -11.47
N PHE A 102 7.69 -3.88 -10.70
CA PHE A 102 9.17 -3.94 -10.68
C PHE A 102 9.75 -4.38 -12.03
N CYS A 103 9.05 -5.23 -12.77
CA CYS A 103 9.41 -5.60 -14.14
C CYS A 103 9.31 -4.38 -15.07
N ASP A 104 8.21 -3.62 -15.00
CA ASP A 104 8.00 -2.39 -15.80
C ASP A 104 9.06 -1.32 -15.54
N ILE A 105 9.53 -1.19 -14.30
CA ILE A 105 10.60 -0.25 -13.93
C ILE A 105 11.98 -0.75 -14.42
N GLY A 106 12.11 -2.04 -14.77
CA GLY A 106 13.39 -2.68 -15.14
C GLY A 106 14.20 -3.19 -13.94
N ARG A 107 13.61 -3.26 -12.74
CA ARG A 107 14.26 -3.77 -11.50
C ARG A 107 14.09 -5.28 -11.39
N ILE A 108 14.58 -6.01 -12.38
CA ILE A 108 14.41 -7.47 -12.54
C ILE A 108 14.92 -8.26 -11.32
N SER A 109 16.02 -7.82 -10.70
CA SER A 109 16.57 -8.50 -9.51
C SER A 109 15.63 -8.49 -8.30
N MET A 110 14.84 -7.43 -8.14
CA MET A 110 13.84 -7.34 -7.07
C MET A 110 12.57 -8.09 -7.43
N ALA A 111 12.11 -7.96 -8.68
CA ALA A 111 11.00 -8.74 -9.20
C ALA A 111 11.22 -10.25 -9.00
N ALA A 112 12.41 -10.77 -9.36
CA ALA A 112 12.73 -12.19 -9.20
C ALA A 112 12.70 -12.67 -7.73
N ARG A 113 13.14 -11.82 -6.79
CA ARG A 113 13.09 -12.15 -5.35
C ARG A 113 11.65 -12.28 -4.87
N TYR A 114 10.80 -11.30 -5.19
CA TYR A 114 9.39 -11.33 -4.80
C TYR A 114 8.62 -12.43 -5.53
N TYR A 115 8.94 -12.69 -6.79
CA TYR A 115 8.35 -13.78 -7.57
C TYR A 115 8.66 -15.16 -6.97
N LYS A 116 9.90 -15.39 -6.51
CA LYS A 116 10.25 -16.63 -5.81
C LYS A 116 9.43 -16.81 -4.53
N VAL A 117 9.27 -15.72 -3.77
CA VAL A 117 8.46 -15.71 -2.55
C VAL A 117 6.98 -15.97 -2.87
N TYR A 118 6.44 -15.32 -3.91
CA TYR A 118 5.09 -15.53 -4.43
C TYR A 118 4.86 -16.99 -4.83
N SER A 119 5.77 -17.58 -5.60
CA SER A 119 5.67 -18.98 -6.05
C SER A 119 5.68 -19.98 -4.89
N CYS A 120 6.33 -19.65 -3.76
CA CYS A 120 6.29 -20.51 -2.57
C CYS A 120 4.95 -20.51 -1.83
N TYR A 121 4.05 -19.54 -2.05
CA TYR A 121 2.72 -19.55 -1.43
C TYR A 121 1.68 -20.34 -2.24
N HIS A 122 1.98 -20.68 -3.49
CA HIS A 122 1.07 -21.39 -4.39
C HIS A 122 1.23 -22.93 -4.33
N HIS A 123 2.10 -23.44 -3.45
CA HIS A 123 2.39 -24.86 -3.27
C HIS A 123 2.09 -25.25 -1.82
#